data_AF-A0A430JKF7-F1
#
_entry.id   AF-A0A430JKF7-F1
#
_cell.length_a   1.000
_cell.length_b   1.000
_cell.length_c   1.000
_cell.angle_alpha   90.00
_cell.angle_beta   90.00
_cell.angle_gamma   90.00
#
_symmetry.space_group_name_H-M   'P 1'
#
loop_
_entity.id
_entity.type
_entity.pdbx_description
1 polymer ?
#
loop_
_entity_poly.entity_id
_entity_poly.type
_entity_poly.pdbx_seq_one_letter_code
_entity_poly.pdbx_strand_id
1 'polypeptide(L)'
;MEASNFTFFLLNLQKLLIFTRSNLSKLNLEVLMSVLLLNIEVLLREEAIDLKLFQNEIINCLPEGSIEKDVVQNLFVYNYQGTRTNFKEVENYVVFIYEVLNQVCFAIRDSNFERSYLLIDAVHCLPQMLIEFKKWDRKSFWYSFIKISPPLFDEEFLGKWEIYFIPKGTKWGKLKKLLNL
;
A
#
# COMPACT_ATOMS: atom_id res chain seq x y z
N MET A 1 -8.19 -8.94 13.89
CA MET A 1 -9.14 -8.14 13.06
C MET A 1 -10.02 -9.05 12.20
N GLU A 2 -11.28 -8.71 11.96
CA GLU A 2 -12.17 -9.46 11.05
C GLU A 2 -11.71 -9.36 9.59
N ALA A 3 -11.84 -10.45 8.81
CA ALA A 3 -11.40 -10.50 7.41
C ALA A 3 -12.12 -9.48 6.50
N SER A 4 -13.37 -9.13 6.84
CA SER A 4 -14.16 -8.07 6.22
C SER A 4 -13.49 -6.70 6.36
N ASN A 5 -13.06 -6.34 7.57
CA ASN A 5 -12.44 -5.05 7.86
C ASN A 5 -11.10 -4.88 7.14
N PHE A 6 -10.30 -5.96 7.09
CA PHE A 6 -9.04 -5.95 6.35
C PHE A 6 -9.23 -5.74 4.85
N THR A 7 -10.21 -6.44 4.28
CA THR A 7 -10.54 -6.32 2.86
C THR A 7 -11.03 -4.91 2.53
N PHE A 8 -11.88 -4.36 3.39
CA PHE A 8 -12.35 -2.99 3.28
C PHE A 8 -11.19 -1.98 3.33
N PHE A 9 -10.26 -2.17 4.26
CA PHE A 9 -9.05 -1.37 4.34
C PHE A 9 -8.25 -1.40 3.03
N LEU A 10 -7.94 -2.59 2.50
CA LEU A 10 -7.16 -2.73 1.26
C LEU A 10 -7.84 -2.08 0.05
N LEU A 11 -9.15 -2.20 -0.08
CA LEU A 11 -9.89 -1.52 -1.16
C LEU A 11 -9.81 0.00 -1.05
N ASN A 12 -9.95 0.53 0.16
CA ASN A 12 -9.84 1.97 0.36
C ASN A 12 -8.42 2.46 0.16
N LEU A 13 -7.42 1.68 0.58
CA LEU A 13 -6.03 1.96 0.31
C LEU A 13 -5.79 2.07 -1.20
N GLN A 14 -6.25 1.10 -2.00
CA GLN A 14 -6.16 1.18 -3.47
C GLN A 14 -6.76 2.49 -4.01
N LYS A 15 -8.00 2.80 -3.62
CA LYS A 15 -8.71 4.00 -4.09
C LYS A 15 -7.95 5.28 -3.72
N LEU A 16 -7.39 5.33 -2.51
CA LEU A 16 -6.62 6.47 -2.04
C LEU A 16 -5.27 6.60 -2.76
N LEU A 17 -4.63 5.49 -3.14
CA LEU A 17 -3.42 5.53 -3.97
C LEU A 17 -3.73 6.06 -5.37
N ILE A 18 -4.83 5.63 -5.99
CA ILE A 18 -5.29 6.14 -7.30
C ILE A 18 -5.64 7.64 -7.21
N PHE A 19 -6.32 8.04 -6.14
CA PHE A 19 -6.66 9.43 -5.87
C PHE A 19 -5.39 10.28 -5.70
N THR A 20 -4.44 9.82 -4.90
CA THR A 20 -3.16 10.52 -4.66
C THR A 20 -2.40 10.69 -5.97
N ARG A 21 -2.29 9.62 -6.78
CA ARG A 21 -1.67 9.66 -8.12
C ARG A 21 -2.25 10.77 -9.00
N SER A 22 -3.57 10.94 -8.99
CA SER A 22 -4.28 11.93 -9.82
C SER A 22 -4.09 13.37 -9.33
N ASN A 23 -3.61 13.56 -8.11
CA ASN A 23 -3.53 14.87 -7.45
C ASN A 23 -2.11 15.25 -7.03
N LEU A 24 -1.05 14.54 -7.42
CA LEU A 24 0.32 14.72 -6.89
C LEU A 24 0.87 16.16 -6.83
N SER A 25 0.46 17.03 -7.76
CA SER A 25 0.89 18.44 -7.83
C SER A 25 -0.04 19.42 -7.14
N LYS A 26 -1.10 18.94 -6.48
CA LYS A 26 -2.16 19.72 -5.84
C LYS A 26 -2.48 19.09 -4.48
N LEU A 27 -2.99 19.87 -3.53
CA LEU A 27 -3.29 19.45 -2.15
C LEU A 27 -2.08 19.30 -1.22
N ASN A 28 -2.37 19.32 0.08
CA ASN A 28 -1.45 18.97 1.16
C ASN A 28 -1.31 17.45 1.27
N LEU A 29 -0.72 16.82 0.25
CA LEU A 29 -0.59 15.36 0.16
C LEU A 29 0.31 14.77 1.23
N GLU A 30 1.24 15.56 1.78
CA GLU A 30 2.05 15.10 2.90
C GLU A 30 1.18 14.69 4.10
N VAL A 31 0.15 15.49 4.42
CA VAL A 31 -0.77 15.19 5.51
C VAL A 31 -1.62 13.95 5.19
N LEU A 32 -2.17 13.86 3.98
CA LEU A 32 -2.94 12.70 3.54
C LEU A 32 -2.11 11.40 3.64
N MET A 33 -0.88 11.44 3.14
CA MET A 33 0.03 10.30 3.16
C MET A 33 0.47 9.93 4.58
N SER A 34 0.64 10.92 5.46
CA SER A 34 0.95 10.67 6.87
C SER A 34 -0.19 9.94 7.59
N VAL A 35 -1.45 10.32 7.32
CA VAL A 35 -2.63 9.61 7.85
C VAL A 35 -2.71 8.19 7.29
N LEU A 36 -2.43 8.00 5.99
CA LEU A 36 -2.37 6.67 5.38
C LEU A 36 -1.32 5.78 6.05
N LEU A 37 -0.10 6.29 6.25
CA LEU A 37 0.99 5.57 6.91
C LEU A 37 0.62 5.16 8.33
N LEU A 38 0.08 6.09 9.13
CA LEU A 38 -0.36 5.81 10.50
C LEU A 38 -1.39 4.68 10.55
N ASN A 39 -2.36 4.69 9.64
CA ASN A 39 -3.40 3.66 9.60
C ASN A 39 -2.84 2.29 9.14
N ILE A 40 -1.83 2.27 8.27
CA ILE A 40 -1.09 1.03 7.96
C ILE A 40 -0.28 0.56 9.18
N GLU A 41 0.30 1.44 9.98
CA GLU A 41 1.02 1.04 11.19
C GLU A 41 0.09 0.42 12.24
N VAL A 42 -1.08 1.00 12.46
CA VAL A 42 -2.12 0.43 13.36
C VAL A 42 -2.49 -0.98 12.89
N LEU A 43 -2.68 -1.16 11.58
CA LEU A 43 -2.94 -2.47 10.98
C LEU A 43 -1.82 -3.48 11.24
N LEU A 44 -0.57 -3.08 11.08
CA LEU A 44 0.61 -3.93 11.26
C LEU A 44 0.85 -4.31 12.74
N ARG A 45 0.30 -3.56 13.68
CA ARG A 45 0.33 -3.88 15.13
C ARG A 45 -0.76 -4.87 15.55
N GLU A 46 -1.51 -5.41 14.59
CA GLU A 46 -2.70 -6.25 14.82
C GLU A 46 -3.82 -5.53 15.62
N GLU A 47 -3.74 -4.21 15.75
CA GLU A 47 -4.75 -3.39 16.41
C GLU A 47 -5.99 -3.27 15.52
N ALA A 48 -7.16 -3.12 16.15
CA ALA A 48 -8.41 -2.97 15.41
C ALA A 48 -8.46 -1.56 14.79
N ILE A 49 -8.53 -1.50 13.46
CA ILE A 49 -8.79 -0.23 12.76
C ILE A 49 -10.26 0.15 12.94
N ASP A 50 -10.51 1.32 13.50
CA ASP A 50 -11.82 1.96 13.39
C ASP A 50 -11.96 2.56 11.99
N LEU A 51 -12.68 1.86 11.13
CA LEU A 51 -12.88 2.23 9.73
C LEU A 51 -13.56 3.60 9.58
N LYS A 52 -14.43 3.99 10.51
CA LYS A 52 -15.12 5.27 10.46
C LYS A 52 -14.18 6.39 10.88
N LEU A 53 -13.36 6.15 11.90
CA LEU A 53 -12.30 7.08 12.30
C LEU A 53 -11.32 7.29 11.14
N PHE A 54 -10.82 6.21 10.54
CA PHE A 54 -9.93 6.26 9.37
C PHE A 54 -10.50 7.13 8.24
N GLN A 55 -11.76 6.90 7.86
CA GLN A 55 -12.42 7.70 6.82
C GLN A 55 -12.49 9.17 7.19
N ASN A 56 -12.88 9.48 8.42
CA ASN A 56 -12.99 10.85 8.90
C ASN A 56 -11.63 11.54 8.92
N GLU A 57 -10.57 10.87 9.37
CA GLU A 57 -9.22 11.41 9.36
C GLU A 57 -8.79 11.77 7.93
N ILE A 58 -9.00 10.88 6.97
CA ILE A 58 -8.69 11.14 5.56
C ILE A 58 -9.51 12.31 5.00
N ILE A 59 -10.82 12.34 5.25
CA ILE A 59 -11.73 13.41 4.77
C ILE A 59 -11.35 14.76 5.38
N ASN A 60 -10.97 14.80 6.66
CA ASN A 60 -10.61 16.02 7.38
C ASN A 60 -9.24 16.57 6.96
N CYS A 61 -8.40 15.78 6.29
CA CYS A 61 -7.16 16.26 5.69
C CYS A 61 -7.38 17.09 4.41
N LEU A 62 -8.60 17.05 3.85
CA LEU A 62 -8.93 17.71 2.60
C LEU A 62 -9.61 19.06 2.86
N PRO A 63 -9.36 20.09 2.03
CA PRO A 63 -9.97 21.40 2.23
C PRO A 63 -11.51 21.35 2.19
N GLU A 64 -12.15 22.12 3.06
CA GLU A 64 -13.61 22.20 3.11
C GLU A 64 -14.19 22.72 1.78
N GLY A 65 -15.24 22.08 1.27
CA GLY A 65 -15.87 22.44 0.00
C GLY A 65 -15.04 22.15 -1.26
N SER A 66 -13.91 21.43 -1.14
CA SER A 66 -13.12 21.01 -2.29
C SER A 66 -13.75 19.82 -3.03
N ILE A 67 -13.61 19.81 -4.36
CA ILE A 67 -14.06 18.68 -5.20
C ILE A 67 -13.38 17.38 -4.76
N GLU A 68 -12.13 17.48 -4.34
CA GLU A 68 -11.31 16.40 -3.82
C GLU A 68 -11.92 15.76 -2.57
N LYS A 69 -12.44 16.58 -1.64
CA LYS A 69 -13.15 16.10 -0.45
C LYS A 69 -14.42 15.35 -0.83
N ASP A 70 -15.21 15.88 -1.76
CA ASP A 70 -16.43 15.24 -2.25
C ASP A 70 -16.11 13.90 -2.95
N VAL A 71 -15.07 13.86 -3.78
CA VAL A 71 -14.60 12.63 -4.44
C VAL A 71 -14.24 11.59 -3.38
N VAL A 72 -13.42 11.94 -2.40
CA VAL A 72 -12.94 11.00 -1.37
C VAL A 72 -14.08 10.51 -0.47
N GLN A 73 -15.02 11.37 -0.10
CA GLN A 73 -16.23 10.96 0.63
C GLN A 73 -17.01 9.87 -0.14
N ASN A 74 -17.14 10.03 -1.45
CA ASN A 74 -17.81 9.06 -2.31
C ASN A 74 -16.98 7.77 -2.55
N LEU A 75 -15.65 7.82 -2.43
CA LEU A 75 -14.79 6.64 -2.57
C LEU A 75 -15.09 5.56 -1.52
N PHE A 76 -15.48 5.96 -0.32
CA PHE A 76 -15.67 5.07 0.83
C PHE A 76 -17.00 4.28 0.81
N VAL A 77 -17.88 4.54 -0.16
CA VAL A 77 -19.17 3.84 -0.29
C VAL A 77 -18.94 2.51 -1.01
N TYR A 78 -18.93 1.37 -0.29
CA TYR A 78 -18.91 0.06 -0.94
C TYR A 78 -19.39 -1.13 -0.09
N ASN A 79 -20.15 -2.04 -0.73
CA ASN A 79 -20.54 -3.35 -0.24
C ASN A 79 -19.70 -4.43 -0.94
N TYR A 80 -18.58 -4.85 -0.35
CA TYR A 80 -17.79 -5.97 -0.87
C TYR A 80 -18.23 -7.28 -0.20
N GLN A 81 -18.62 -8.28 -1.00
CA GLN A 81 -19.04 -9.62 -0.57
C GLN A 81 -18.00 -10.70 -0.91
N GLY A 82 -16.70 -10.39 -0.85
CA GLY A 82 -15.65 -11.35 -1.18
C GLY A 82 -14.94 -11.97 0.03
N THR A 83 -14.27 -13.08 -0.25
CA THR A 83 -13.81 -14.10 0.70
C THR A 83 -12.52 -13.76 1.42
N ARG A 84 -12.35 -14.40 2.60
CA ARG A 84 -11.17 -14.36 3.47
C ARG A 84 -9.83 -14.46 2.73
N THR A 85 -9.01 -13.42 2.89
CA THR A 85 -7.59 -13.39 2.54
C THR A 85 -6.75 -14.15 3.57
N ASN A 86 -5.62 -14.72 3.15
CA ASN A 86 -4.62 -15.27 4.07
C ASN A 86 -3.86 -14.11 4.73
N PHE A 87 -4.35 -13.62 5.87
CA PHE A 87 -3.85 -12.42 6.56
C PHE A 87 -2.31 -12.41 6.69
N LYS A 88 -1.74 -13.54 7.12
CA LYS A 88 -0.29 -13.69 7.34
C LYS A 88 0.57 -13.52 6.08
N GLU A 89 0.03 -13.92 4.93
CA GLU A 89 0.75 -13.73 3.67
C GLU A 89 0.60 -12.29 3.15
N VAL A 90 -0.57 -11.69 3.37
CA VAL A 90 -0.85 -10.31 2.95
C VAL A 90 -0.04 -9.30 3.77
N GLU A 91 0.24 -9.59 5.03
CA GLU A 91 1.02 -8.75 5.94
C GLU A 91 2.36 -8.31 5.32
N ASN A 92 3.15 -9.23 4.75
CA ASN A 92 4.43 -8.88 4.11
C ASN A 92 4.25 -7.86 2.97
N TYR A 93 3.16 -7.96 2.21
CA TYR A 93 2.88 -7.03 1.12
C TYR A 93 2.34 -5.69 1.62
N VAL A 94 1.65 -5.67 2.77
CA VAL A 94 1.26 -4.43 3.44
C VAL A 94 2.50 -3.69 3.96
N VAL A 95 3.46 -4.39 4.55
CA VAL A 95 4.75 -3.80 4.95
C VAL A 95 5.51 -3.26 3.73
N PHE A 96 5.50 -3.99 2.60
CA PHE A 96 6.07 -3.50 1.35
C PHE A 96 5.40 -2.19 0.89
N ILE A 97 4.07 -2.13 0.88
CA ILE A 97 3.33 -0.91 0.53
C ILE A 97 3.73 0.23 1.48
N TYR A 98 3.76 -0.02 2.78
CA TYR A 98 4.19 0.97 3.78
C TYR A 98 5.56 1.58 3.46
N GLU A 99 6.57 0.74 3.16
CA GLU A 99 7.91 1.23 2.83
C GLU A 99 7.94 2.05 1.54
N VAL A 100 7.17 1.65 0.52
CA VAL A 100 7.05 2.44 -0.71
C VAL A 100 6.36 3.78 -0.42
N LEU A 101 5.29 3.81 0.37
CA LEU A 101 4.60 5.06 0.73
C LEU A 101 5.48 5.98 1.57
N ASN A 102 6.36 5.44 2.40
CA ASN A 102 7.35 6.23 3.11
C ASN A 102 8.31 6.91 2.11
N GLN A 103 8.80 6.19 1.10
CA GLN A 103 9.59 6.79 0.01
C GLN A 103 8.80 7.83 -0.80
N VAL A 104 7.49 7.63 -1.01
CA VAL A 104 6.62 8.63 -1.64
C VAL A 104 6.59 9.92 -0.81
N CYS A 105 6.43 9.82 0.52
CA CYS A 105 6.48 10.99 1.40
C CYS A 105 7.81 11.74 1.31
N PHE A 106 8.94 11.03 1.31
CA PHE A 106 10.26 11.66 1.10
C PHE A 106 10.33 12.37 -0.25
N ALA A 107 9.91 11.71 -1.33
CA ALA A 107 9.91 12.31 -2.66
C ALA A 107 8.98 13.54 -2.77
N ILE A 108 7.82 13.54 -2.10
CA ILE A 108 6.91 14.71 -2.04
C ILE A 108 7.60 15.87 -1.32
N ARG A 109 8.25 15.62 -0.17
CA ARG A 109 8.98 16.65 0.58
C ARG A 109 10.11 17.28 -0.24
N ASP A 110 10.80 16.46 -1.01
CA ASP A 110 11.86 16.91 -1.92
C ASP A 110 11.31 17.53 -3.22
N SER A 111 9.99 17.72 -3.34
CA SER A 111 9.30 18.22 -4.54
C SER A 111 9.59 17.40 -5.81
N ASN A 112 9.98 16.13 -5.66
CA ASN A 112 10.22 15.21 -6.75
C ASN A 112 8.94 14.44 -7.12
N PHE A 113 7.96 15.19 -7.66
CA PHE A 113 6.63 14.66 -7.99
C PHE A 113 6.66 13.56 -9.05
N GLU A 114 7.64 13.58 -9.97
CA GLU A 114 7.83 12.50 -10.95
C GLU A 114 8.18 11.18 -10.26
N ARG A 115 9.14 11.21 -9.32
CA ARG A 115 9.49 10.03 -8.53
C ARG A 115 8.30 9.58 -7.67
N SER A 116 7.60 10.50 -7.01
CA SER A 116 6.39 10.17 -6.25
C SER A 116 5.32 9.49 -7.12
N TYR A 117 5.11 9.98 -8.34
CA TYR A 117 4.19 9.39 -9.30
C TYR A 117 4.58 7.96 -9.65
N LEU A 118 5.85 7.74 -10.01
CA LEU A 118 6.33 6.41 -10.40
C LEU A 118 6.26 5.42 -9.22
N LEU A 119 6.59 5.86 -8.00
CA LEU A 119 6.50 5.04 -6.79
C LEU A 119 5.05 4.63 -6.50
N ILE A 120 4.09 5.54 -6.58
CA ILE A 120 2.66 5.21 -6.41
C ILE A 120 2.20 4.27 -7.53
N ASP A 121 2.58 4.54 -8.78
CA ASP A 121 2.19 3.72 -9.93
C ASP A 121 2.69 2.27 -9.80
N ALA A 122 3.87 2.08 -9.19
CA ALA A 122 4.43 0.76 -8.91
C ALA A 122 3.58 -0.10 -7.95
N VAL A 123 2.80 0.52 -7.04
CA VAL A 123 2.11 -0.21 -5.96
C VAL A 123 0.61 -0.02 -5.90
N HIS A 124 0.02 0.92 -6.63
CA HIS A 124 -1.40 1.26 -6.50
C HIS A 124 -2.36 0.08 -6.75
N CYS A 125 -1.97 -0.88 -7.59
CA CYS A 125 -2.79 -2.06 -7.90
C CYS A 125 -2.64 -3.20 -6.88
N LEU A 126 -1.57 -3.18 -6.07
CA LEU A 126 -1.22 -4.26 -5.16
C LEU A 126 -2.33 -4.56 -4.13
N PRO A 127 -2.99 -3.56 -3.47
CA PRO A 127 -4.05 -3.87 -2.52
C PRO A 127 -5.22 -4.67 -3.12
N GLN A 128 -5.61 -4.40 -4.38
CA GLN A 128 -6.64 -5.17 -5.06
C GLN A 128 -6.18 -6.60 -5.36
N MET A 129 -4.96 -6.75 -5.87
CA MET A 129 -4.37 -8.05 -6.18
C MET A 129 -4.30 -8.93 -4.92
N LEU A 130 -4.02 -8.33 -3.77
CA LEU A 130 -4.00 -9.02 -2.48
C LEU A 130 -5.38 -9.52 -2.05
N ILE A 131 -6.45 -8.78 -2.33
CA ILE A 131 -7.83 -9.23 -2.09
C ILE A 131 -8.19 -10.38 -3.02
N GLU A 132 -7.79 -10.29 -4.29
CA GLU A 132 -8.01 -11.30 -5.33
C GLU A 132 -6.99 -12.47 -5.25
N PHE A 133 -6.51 -12.75 -4.03
CA PHE A 133 -5.39 -13.61 -3.65
C PHE A 133 -5.26 -14.93 -4.42
N LYS A 134 -6.37 -15.56 -4.82
CA LYS A 134 -6.37 -16.88 -5.49
C LYS A 134 -5.73 -16.89 -6.89
N LYS A 135 -5.41 -15.74 -7.49
CA LYS A 135 -4.96 -15.66 -8.89
C LYS A 135 -3.78 -14.71 -9.16
N TRP A 136 -3.23 -14.03 -8.16
CA TRP A 136 -2.23 -13.01 -8.45
C TRP A 136 -0.81 -13.60 -8.56
N ASP A 137 -0.15 -13.31 -9.69
CA ASP A 137 1.22 -13.74 -9.95
C ASP A 137 2.22 -12.71 -9.40
N ARG A 138 2.71 -13.00 -8.19
CA ARG A 138 3.69 -12.19 -7.46
C ARG A 138 4.99 -11.96 -8.23
N LYS A 139 5.46 -12.98 -8.94
CA LYS A 139 6.70 -12.90 -9.72
C LYS A 139 6.50 -11.93 -10.87
N SER A 140 5.40 -12.09 -11.61
CA SER A 140 5.05 -11.17 -12.69
C SER A 140 4.84 -9.75 -12.19
N PHE A 141 4.18 -9.55 -11.03
CA PHE A 141 4.07 -8.23 -10.41
C PHE A 141 5.44 -7.60 -10.16
N TRP A 142 6.35 -8.34 -9.51
CA TRP A 142 7.69 -7.84 -9.21
C TRP A 142 8.47 -7.41 -10.44
N TYR A 143 8.48 -8.24 -11.49
CA TYR A 143 9.20 -7.89 -12.71
C TYR A 143 8.55 -6.72 -13.44
N SER A 144 7.22 -6.72 -13.59
CA SER A 144 6.51 -5.73 -14.40
C SER A 144 6.43 -4.35 -13.75
N PHE A 145 6.26 -4.26 -12.43
CA PHE A 145 5.97 -3.00 -11.74
C PHE A 145 7.11 -2.51 -10.84
N ILE A 146 7.95 -3.41 -10.33
CA ILE A 146 8.98 -3.04 -9.35
C ILE A 146 10.39 -3.03 -9.99
N LYS A 147 10.80 -4.14 -10.62
CA LYS A 147 12.18 -4.35 -11.08
C LYS A 147 12.51 -3.65 -12.39
N ILE A 148 11.55 -3.57 -13.32
CA ILE A 148 11.76 -2.98 -14.66
C ILE A 148 11.50 -1.47 -14.66
N SER A 149 10.82 -0.94 -13.64
CA SER A 149 10.65 0.50 -13.47
C SER A 149 12.03 1.19 -13.45
N PRO A 150 12.22 2.33 -14.15
CA PRO A 150 13.47 3.11 -14.10
C PRO A 150 13.91 3.25 -12.63
N PRO A 151 15.21 3.23 -12.27
CA PRO A 151 15.67 2.93 -10.92
C PRO A 151 14.98 3.78 -9.83
N LEU A 152 13.83 3.29 -9.34
CA LEU A 152 12.99 3.92 -8.31
C LEU A 152 13.51 3.57 -6.93
N PHE A 153 14.05 2.36 -6.85
CA PHE A 153 14.48 1.67 -5.65
C PHE A 153 15.97 1.34 -5.78
N ASP A 154 16.71 1.49 -4.70
CA ASP A 154 18.09 1.05 -4.62
C ASP A 154 18.21 -0.48 -4.59
N GLU A 155 19.43 -0.98 -4.82
CA GLU A 155 19.70 -2.43 -4.85
C GLU A 155 19.41 -3.11 -3.51
N GLU A 156 19.56 -2.39 -2.39
CA GLU A 156 19.29 -2.92 -1.06
C GLU A 156 17.80 -3.21 -0.87
N PHE A 157 16.94 -2.24 -1.22
CA PHE A 157 15.49 -2.36 -1.21
C PHE A 157 15.04 -3.49 -2.13
N LEU A 158 15.56 -3.54 -3.35
CA LEU A 158 15.23 -4.59 -4.32
C LEU A 158 15.64 -5.97 -3.79
N GLY A 159 16.84 -6.11 -3.24
CA GLY A 159 17.34 -7.37 -2.67
C GLY A 159 16.52 -7.84 -1.47
N LYS A 160 16.17 -6.93 -0.56
CA LYS A 160 15.34 -7.18 0.63
C LYS A 160 13.97 -7.73 0.25
N TRP A 161 13.31 -7.13 -0.74
CA TRP A 161 11.93 -7.46 -1.06
C TRP A 161 11.78 -8.60 -2.08
N GLU A 162 12.77 -8.83 -2.95
CA GLU A 162 12.70 -9.89 -3.98
C GLU A 162 12.37 -11.27 -3.39
N ILE A 163 12.82 -11.58 -2.18
CA ILE A 163 12.58 -12.88 -1.52
C ILE A 163 11.10 -13.20 -1.26
N TYR A 164 10.26 -12.16 -1.10
CA TYR A 164 8.83 -12.30 -0.81
C TYR A 164 7.98 -12.43 -2.08
N PHE A 165 8.47 -11.90 -3.21
CA PHE A 165 7.78 -11.95 -4.49
C PHE A 165 8.28 -13.07 -5.40
N ILE A 166 9.54 -13.47 -5.23
CA ILE A 166 10.19 -14.57 -5.92
C ILE A 166 10.76 -15.51 -4.87
N PRO A 167 9.92 -16.38 -4.27
CA PRO A 167 10.43 -17.45 -3.45
C PRO A 167 11.27 -18.35 -4.37
N LYS A 168 12.60 -18.18 -4.34
CA LYS A 168 13.52 -19.18 -4.87
C LYS A 168 13.13 -20.47 -4.14
N GLY A 169 13.18 -21.63 -4.79
CA GLY A 169 12.89 -22.93 -4.18
C GLY A 169 13.88 -23.32 -3.07
N THR A 170 14.11 -22.44 -2.10
CA THR A 170 14.93 -22.63 -0.93
C THR A 170 14.17 -23.57 -0.01
N LYS A 171 14.65 -24.81 0.04
CA LYS A 171 14.43 -25.72 1.17
C LYS A 171 14.51 -24.89 2.46
N TRP A 172 13.42 -24.86 3.22
CA TRP A 172 13.20 -24.09 4.46
C TRP A 172 14.40 -24.10 5.45
N GLY A 173 15.30 -25.07 5.37
CA GLY A 173 16.51 -25.16 6.19
C GLY A 173 17.58 -24.07 5.97
N LYS A 174 17.57 -23.31 4.86
CA LYS A 174 18.54 -22.21 4.64
C LYS A 174 18.11 -20.87 5.27
N LEU A 175 16.81 -20.65 5.49
CA LEU A 175 16.32 -19.40 6.08
C LEU A 175 16.61 -19.31 7.60
N LYS A 176 16.55 -20.43 8.33
CA LYS A 176 16.90 -20.49 9.76
C LYS A 176 18.33 -20.01 10.07
N LYS A 177 19.28 -20.40 9.22
CA LYS A 177 20.69 -20.00 9.35
C LYS A 177 20.95 -18.51 9.09
N LEU A 178 20.09 -17.82 8.35
CA LEU A 178 20.22 -16.38 8.09
C LEU A 178 19.53 -15.52 9.16
N LEU A 179 18.62 -16.11 9.94
CA LEU A 179 17.86 -15.42 10.97
C LEU A 179 18.36 -15.70 12.41
N ASN A 180 19.42 -16.51 12.60
CA ASN A 180 19.84 -17.00 13.92
C ASN A 180 18.67 -17.55 14.77
N LEU A 181 17.77 -18.31 14.12
CA LEU A 181 16.64 -19.04 14.73
C LEU A 181 16.75 -20.55 14.48
#